data_AF-A0A8T5KCB6-F1
#
_entry.id   AF-A0A8T5KCB6-F1
#
_cell.length_a   1.000
_cell.length_b   1.000
_cell.length_c   1.000
_cell.angle_alpha   90.00
_cell.angle_beta   90.00
_cell.angle_gamma   90.00
#
_symmetry.space_group_name_H-M   'P 1'
#
loop_
_entity.id
_entity.type
_entity.pdbx_description
1 polymer ?
#
loop_
_entity_poly.entity_id
_entity_poly.type
_entity_poly.pdbx_seq_one_letter_code
_entity_poly.pdbx_strand_id
1 'polypeptide(L)'
;MGKRVMIALGGNAIKQPHELGSYEEQMDNVKVACEQIAEIARQGYEVAITHGNGPQVGNLAIQQEQGAHMVPAQPLFILGSMTQGQIGYMMQQSLNNEL
;
A
#
# COMPACT_ATOMS: atom_id res chain seq x y z
N MET A 1 23.95 11.07 -13.66
CA MET A 1 23.07 10.18 -12.89
C MET A 1 22.30 11.04 -11.90
N GLY A 2 20.98 10.86 -11.82
CA GLY A 2 20.16 11.53 -10.81
C GLY A 2 20.53 11.04 -9.40
N LYS A 3 20.25 11.84 -8.37
CA LYS A 3 20.42 11.38 -6.98
C LYS A 3 19.34 10.35 -6.68
N ARG A 4 19.70 9.28 -5.98
CA ARG A 4 18.75 8.23 -5.58
C ARG A 4 18.19 8.50 -4.19
N VAL A 5 16.87 8.33 -4.03
CA VAL A 5 16.16 8.47 -2.75
C VAL A 5 15.29 7.25 -2.51
N MET A 6 15.27 6.77 -1.26
CA MET A 6 14.35 5.73 -0.81
C MET A 6 13.29 6.33 0.09
N ILE A 7 12.02 6.14 -0.27
CA ILE A 7 10.86 6.67 0.46
C ILE A 7 10.14 5.49 1.11
N ALA A 8 10.09 5.48 2.44
CA ALA A 8 9.38 4.47 3.22
C ALA A 8 8.03 5.02 3.70
N LEU A 9 6.95 4.57 3.07
CA LEU A 9 5.58 4.93 3.44
C LEU A 9 5.13 4.12 4.67
N GLY A 10 4.69 4.81 5.71
CA GLY A 10 4.08 4.17 6.87
C GLY A 10 2.72 3.56 6.52
N GLY A 11 2.24 2.58 7.31
CA GLY A 11 0.90 2.02 7.12
C GLY A 11 -0.23 3.06 7.18
N ASN A 12 -0.01 4.15 7.94
CA ASN A 12 -0.92 5.30 8.03
C ASN A 12 -0.98 6.15 6.75
N ALA A 13 -0.01 6.00 5.83
CA ALA A 13 -0.08 6.62 4.50
C ALA A 13 -1.06 5.88 3.57
N ILE A 14 -1.50 4.68 3.96
CA ILE A 14 -2.42 3.85 3.17
C ILE A 14 -3.79 3.78 3.87
N LYS A 15 -3.84 3.73 5.21
CA LYS A 15 -5.08 3.77 5.97
C LYS A 15 -4.93 4.63 7.22
N GLN A 16 -5.74 5.67 7.35
CA GLN A 16 -5.75 6.52 8.55
C GLN A 16 -6.40 5.82 9.75
N PRO A 17 -6.06 6.23 10.99
CA PRO A 17 -6.61 5.60 12.20
C PRO A 17 -8.14 5.69 12.33
N HIS A 18 -8.76 6.74 11.81
CA HIS A 18 -10.20 7.01 11.92
C HIS A 18 -11.04 6.40 10.79
N GLU A 19 -10.41 5.92 9.73
CA GLU A 19 -11.08 5.34 8.56
C GLU A 19 -11.50 3.89 8.80
N LEU A 20 -12.51 3.45 8.06
CA LEU A 20 -12.96 2.05 8.07
C LEU A 20 -11.94 1.14 7.37
N GLY A 21 -11.18 1.67 6.41
CA GLY A 21 -10.22 0.93 5.61
C GLY A 21 -10.85 0.26 4.39
N SER A 22 -11.89 0.87 3.83
CA SER A 22 -12.42 0.52 2.51
C SER A 22 -11.34 0.64 1.44
N TYR A 23 -11.58 0.03 0.28
CA TYR A 23 -10.66 0.15 -0.85
C TYR A 23 -10.56 1.61 -1.31
N GLU A 24 -11.68 2.32 -1.35
CA GLU A 24 -11.77 3.71 -1.79
C GLU A 24 -10.98 4.65 -0.88
N GLU A 25 -11.16 4.56 0.44
CA GLU A 25 -10.37 5.32 1.42
C GLU A 25 -8.87 5.04 1.24
N GLN A 26 -8.49 3.77 1.10
CA GLN A 26 -7.08 3.41 0.95
C GLN A 26 -6.49 3.92 -0.37
N MET A 27 -7.24 3.82 -1.46
CA MET A 27 -6.82 4.32 -2.77
C MET A 27 -6.65 5.84 -2.74
N ASP A 28 -7.57 6.58 -2.12
CA ASP A 28 -7.47 8.04 -2.04
C ASP A 28 -6.28 8.49 -1.20
N ASN A 29 -5.99 7.81 -0.08
CA ASN A 29 -4.76 8.06 0.68
C ASN A 29 -3.49 7.78 -0.14
N VAL A 30 -3.47 6.68 -0.88
CA VAL A 30 -2.33 6.31 -1.74
C VAL A 30 -2.12 7.35 -2.85
N LYS A 31 -3.18 7.87 -3.47
CA LYS A 31 -3.08 8.95 -4.47
C LYS A 31 -2.36 10.17 -3.91
N VAL A 32 -2.79 10.66 -2.74
CA VAL A 32 -2.15 11.82 -2.08
C VAL A 32 -0.67 11.58 -1.85
N ALA A 33 -0.28 10.38 -1.38
CA ALA A 33 1.14 10.04 -1.22
C ALA A 33 1.88 10.00 -2.57
N CYS A 34 1.26 9.44 -3.62
CA CYS A 34 1.86 9.31 -4.94
C CYS A 34 2.04 10.67 -5.65
N GLU A 35 1.13 11.63 -5.47
CA GLU A 35 1.28 13.00 -5.97
C GLU A 35 2.59 13.64 -5.46
N GLN A 36 2.86 13.50 -4.15
CA GLN A 36 4.08 14.03 -3.54
C GLN A 36 5.34 13.31 -4.03
N ILE A 37 5.25 11.99 -4.22
CA ILE A 37 6.35 11.18 -4.74
C ILE A 37 6.64 11.55 -6.20
N ALA A 38 5.62 11.76 -7.02
CA ALA A 38 5.75 12.17 -8.41
C ALA A 38 6.47 13.53 -8.50
N GLU A 39 6.18 14.46 -7.60
CA GLU A 39 6.89 15.74 -7.54
C GLU A 39 8.40 15.57 -7.25
N ILE A 40 8.76 14.67 -6.33
CA ILE A 40 10.16 14.33 -6.06
C ILE A 40 10.80 13.73 -7.33
N ALA A 41 10.10 12.84 -8.04
CA ALA A 41 10.61 12.27 -9.28
C ALA A 41 10.81 13.36 -10.37
N ARG A 42 9.88 14.31 -10.52
CA ARG A 42 9.98 15.44 -11.47
C ARG A 42 11.18 16.35 -11.20
N GLN A 43 11.64 16.43 -9.96
CA GLN A 43 12.89 17.13 -9.60
C GLN A 43 14.16 16.38 -10.03
N GLY A 44 14.05 15.24 -10.71
CA GLY A 44 15.17 14.48 -11.27
C GLY A 44 15.77 13.44 -10.32
N TYR A 45 15.06 13.07 -9.26
CA TYR A 45 15.48 11.99 -8.37
C TYR A 45 15.08 10.61 -8.91
N GLU A 46 15.97 9.63 -8.74
CA GLU A 46 15.61 8.22 -8.91
C GLU A 46 14.96 7.72 -7.61
N VAL A 47 13.67 7.40 -7.65
CA VAL A 47 12.90 7.06 -6.44
C VAL A 47 12.73 5.54 -6.30
N ALA A 48 13.09 5.02 -5.13
CA ALA A 48 12.69 3.68 -4.67
C ALA A 48 11.64 3.81 -3.56
N ILE A 49 10.56 3.05 -3.62
CA ILE A 49 9.43 3.14 -2.68
C ILE A 49 9.33 1.83 -1.90
N THR A 50 9.17 1.93 -0.58
CA THR A 50 8.80 0.83 0.30
C THR A 50 7.56 1.20 1.10
N HIS A 51 6.85 0.24 1.65
CA HIS A 51 5.66 0.52 2.45
C HIS A 51 5.49 -0.45 3.63
N GLY A 52 4.79 0.00 4.66
CA GLY A 52 4.19 -0.89 5.67
C GLY A 52 2.87 -1.49 5.19
N ASN A 53 2.40 -2.55 5.83
CA ASN A 53 1.13 -3.21 5.51
C ASN A 53 0.32 -3.62 6.76
N GLY A 54 0.67 -3.12 7.96
CA GLY A 54 0.10 -3.57 9.23
C GLY A 54 -1.43 -3.58 9.28
N PRO A 55 -2.11 -2.46 8.98
CA PRO A 55 -3.56 -2.44 8.93
C PRO A 55 -4.16 -3.38 7.88
N GLN A 56 -3.54 -3.49 6.71
CA GLN A 56 -4.02 -4.31 5.60
C GLN A 56 -3.90 -5.80 5.91
N VAL A 57 -2.75 -6.24 6.41
CA VAL A 57 -2.50 -7.65 6.75
C VAL A 57 -3.30 -8.06 7.99
N GLY A 58 -3.52 -7.13 8.93
CA GLY A 58 -4.40 -7.35 10.08
C GLY A 58 -5.85 -7.58 9.66
N ASN A 59 -6.40 -6.71 8.81
CA ASN A 59 -7.75 -6.87 8.29
C ASN A 59 -7.91 -8.16 7.47
N LEU A 60 -6.92 -8.50 6.63
CA LEU A 60 -6.93 -9.73 5.86
C LEU A 60 -6.83 -10.98 6.76
N ALA A 61 -6.06 -10.93 7.84
CA ALA A 61 -6.00 -12.03 8.81
C ALA A 61 -7.36 -12.28 9.47
N ILE A 62 -8.07 -11.21 9.86
CA ILE A 62 -9.45 -11.32 10.39
C ILE A 62 -10.36 -11.96 9.34
N GLN A 63 -10.28 -11.55 8.07
CA GLN A 63 -11.08 -12.15 7.00
C GLN A 63 -10.80 -13.65 6.81
N GLN A 64 -9.53 -14.07 6.89
CA GLN A 64 -9.13 -15.47 6.79
C GLN A 64 -9.68 -16.29 7.95
N GLU A 65 -9.62 -15.76 9.18
CA GLU A 65 -10.16 -16.41 10.37
C GLU A 65 -11.69 -16.56 10.28
N GLN A 66 -12.40 -15.50 9.88
CA GLN A 66 -13.86 -15.55 9.73
C GLN A 66 -14.30 -16.49 8.60
N GLY A 67 -13.52 -16.60 7.51
CA GLY A 67 -13.81 -17.46 6.36
C GLY A 67 -13.34 -18.91 6.50
N ALA A 68 -12.55 -19.24 7.52
CA ALA A 68 -11.84 -20.52 7.66
C ALA A 68 -12.74 -21.76 7.64
N HIS A 69 -14.01 -21.60 8.04
CA HIS A 69 -15.01 -22.67 8.05
C HIS A 69 -15.55 -23.03 6.65
N MET A 70 -15.37 -22.15 5.66
CA MET A 70 -15.77 -22.37 4.26
C MET A 70 -14.56 -22.61 3.35
N VAL A 71 -13.48 -21.85 3.55
CA VAL A 71 -12.28 -21.88 2.73
C VAL A 71 -11.06 -21.96 3.66
N PRO A 72 -10.11 -22.90 3.46
CA PRO A 72 -8.94 -23.01 4.31
C PRO A 72 -8.14 -21.70 4.39
N ALA A 73 -7.88 -21.27 5.63
CA ALA A 73 -7.12 -20.06 5.88
C ALA A 73 -5.66 -20.19 5.40
N GLN A 74 -5.14 -19.11 4.83
CA GLN A 74 -3.74 -19.00 4.43
C GLN A 74 -2.88 -18.49 5.59
N PRO A 75 -1.60 -18.91 5.69
CA PRO A 75 -0.72 -18.47 6.76
C PRO A 75 -0.32 -17.00 6.60
N LEU A 76 0.05 -16.35 7.70
CA LEU A 76 0.30 -14.90 7.75
C LEU A 76 1.33 -14.39 6.73
N PHE A 77 2.38 -15.17 6.42
CA PHE A 77 3.38 -14.76 5.43
C PHE A 77 2.81 -14.71 4.00
N ILE A 78 1.82 -15.55 3.67
CA ILE A 78 1.09 -15.47 2.39
C ILE A 78 0.17 -14.24 2.38
N LEU A 79 -0.46 -13.90 3.50
CA LEU A 79 -1.25 -12.67 3.60
C LEU A 79 -0.35 -11.43 3.41
N GLY A 80 0.90 -11.50 3.90
CA GLY A 80 1.95 -10.54 3.59
C GLY A 80 2.14 -10.38 2.08
N SER A 81 2.30 -11.48 1.33
CA SER A 81 2.40 -11.44 -0.13
C SER A 81 1.14 -10.86 -0.81
N MET A 82 -0.05 -11.23 -0.35
CA MET A 82 -1.32 -10.71 -0.89
C MET A 82 -1.42 -9.19 -0.72
N THR A 83 -1.07 -8.69 0.47
CA THR A 83 -1.12 -7.24 0.75
C THR A 83 -0.03 -6.46 0.00
N GLN A 84 1.13 -7.06 -0.29
CA GLN A 84 2.10 -6.46 -1.21
C GLN A 84 1.51 -6.29 -2.61
N GLY A 85 0.77 -7.29 -3.13
CA GLY A 85 0.07 -7.18 -4.40
C GLY A 85 -0.99 -6.09 -4.39
N GLN A 86 -1.83 -6.04 -3.35
CA GLN A 86 -2.86 -5.02 -3.18
C GLN A 86 -2.28 -3.60 -3.13
N ILE A 87 -1.32 -3.35 -2.23
CA ILE A 87 -0.73 -2.02 -2.04
C ILE A 87 0.11 -1.61 -3.25
N GLY A 88 0.89 -2.55 -3.79
CA GLY A 88 1.69 -2.34 -5.00
C GLY A 88 0.83 -1.93 -6.18
N TYR A 89 -0.33 -2.59 -6.37
CA TYR A 89 -1.29 -2.20 -7.40
C TYR A 89 -1.78 -0.76 -7.21
N MET A 90 -2.23 -0.39 -6.00
CA MET A 90 -2.72 0.98 -5.75
C MET A 90 -1.64 2.03 -6.02
N MET A 91 -0.40 1.77 -5.60
CA MET A 91 0.72 2.70 -5.81
C MET A 91 1.10 2.80 -7.29
N GLN A 92 1.23 1.68 -7.99
CA GLN A 92 1.57 1.68 -9.41
C GLN A 92 0.50 2.36 -10.25
N GLN A 93 -0.78 2.07 -9.97
CA GLN A 93 -1.89 2.73 -10.65
C GLN A 93 -1.87 4.24 -10.42
N SER A 94 -1.68 4.67 -9.17
CA SER A 94 -1.67 6.09 -8.82
C SER A 94 -0.49 6.83 -9.44
N LEU A 95 0.73 6.27 -9.35
CA LEU A 95 1.92 6.87 -9.97
C LEU A 95 1.84 6.93 -11.50
N ASN A 96 1.28 5.91 -12.15
CA ASN A 96 1.09 5.93 -13.61
C ASN A 96 0.09 7.01 -14.06
N ASN A 97 -0.80 7.48 -13.19
CA ASN A 97 -1.68 8.60 -13.51
C ASN A 97 -1.00 9.96 -13.31
N GLU A 98 0.07 10.03 -12.53
CA GLU A 98 0.78 11.27 -12.17
C GLU A 98 2.02 11.56 -13.03
N LEU A 99 2.68 10.51 -13.56
CA LEU A 99 3.93 10.58 -14.33
C LEU A 99 3.66 10.63 -15.84
#